data_AF-A0A5C3KXX6-F1
#
_entry.id   AF-A0A5C3KXX6-F1
#
_cell.length_a   1.000
_cell.length_b   1.000
_cell.length_c   1.000
_cell.angle_alpha   90.00
_cell.angle_beta   90.00
_cell.angle_gamma   90.00
#
_symmetry.space_group_name_H-M   'P 1'
#
loop_
_entity.id
_entity.type
_entity.pdbx_description
1 polymer ?
#
loop_
_entity_poly.entity_id
_entity_poly.type
_entity_poly.pdbx_seq_one_letter_code
_entity_poly.pdbx_strand_id
1 'polypeptide(L)'
;MPRAYENLKNTWECFIDSVMREWKTFNIISVLLLSAILTILQIDSAATDPLTRYTALASLLCALTSLLYGCMYIIRFGSMRKAHKAAEWALEARKSNTLIIWNVWVLLAMPAVWLSWSLILYICCIMSFLWRTHTHSSEPEPISDQLLLAIRVLISTLLGFGVIYGALIITTFRKYGT
;
A
#
# COMPACT_ATOMS: atom_id res chain seq x y z
N MET A 1 -17.96 25.53 -26.25
CA MET A 1 -18.44 25.32 -24.86
C MET A 1 -18.03 26.53 -24.03
N PRO A 2 -18.62 26.81 -22.85
CA PRO A 2 -18.14 27.91 -22.00
C PRO A 2 -16.68 27.67 -21.56
N ARG A 3 -15.82 28.69 -21.68
CA ARG A 3 -14.37 28.62 -21.38
C ARG A 3 -14.04 28.01 -20.00
N ALA A 4 -14.90 28.23 -19.01
CA ALA A 4 -14.75 27.68 -17.67
C ALA A 4 -14.79 26.13 -17.66
N TYR A 5 -15.59 25.51 -18.52
CA TYR A 5 -15.69 24.05 -18.62
C TYR A 5 -14.43 23.43 -19.26
N GLU A 6 -13.87 24.09 -20.28
CA GLU A 6 -12.63 23.65 -20.93
C GLU A 6 -11.44 23.73 -19.96
N ASN A 7 -11.36 24.79 -19.16
CA ASN A 7 -10.34 24.91 -18.11
C ASN A 7 -10.49 23.82 -17.05
N LEU A 8 -11.71 23.58 -16.55
CA LEU A 8 -11.96 22.52 -15.57
C LEU A 8 -11.58 21.13 -16.10
N LYS A 9 -11.95 20.85 -17.36
CA LYS A 9 -11.59 19.62 -18.04
C LYS A 9 -10.06 19.45 -18.13
N ASN A 10 -9.34 20.47 -18.57
CA ASN A 10 -7.89 20.40 -18.71
C ASN A 10 -7.20 20.19 -17.35
N THR A 11 -7.60 20.93 -16.31
CA THR A 11 -7.05 20.75 -14.96
C THR A 11 -7.34 19.36 -14.41
N TRP A 12 -8.56 18.83 -14.64
CA TRP A 12 -8.93 17.48 -14.22
C TRP A 12 -8.10 16.40 -14.93
N GLU A 13 -7.95 16.50 -16.25
CA GLU A 13 -7.13 15.56 -17.01
C GLU A 13 -5.67 15.59 -16.55
N CYS A 14 -5.09 16.78 -16.30
CA CYS A 14 -3.74 16.90 -15.75
C CYS A 14 -3.62 16.27 -14.36
N PHE A 15 -4.61 16.47 -13.48
CA PHE A 15 -4.63 15.86 -12.14
C PHE A 15 -4.65 14.33 -12.24
N ILE A 16 -5.55 13.77 -13.04
CA ILE A 16 -5.64 12.32 -13.25
C ILE A 16 -4.34 11.77 -13.84
N ASP A 17 -3.78 12.43 -14.86
CA ASP A 17 -2.52 12.01 -15.48
C ASP A 17 -1.35 12.04 -14.46
N SER A 18 -1.31 13.01 -13.54
CA SER A 18 -0.31 13.08 -12.46
C SER A 18 -0.46 11.91 -11.48
N VAL A 19 -1.67 11.71 -10.95
CA VAL A 19 -1.96 10.66 -9.96
C VAL A 19 -1.72 9.27 -10.55
N MET A 20 -2.14 9.04 -11.80
CA MET A 20 -1.87 7.79 -12.49
C MET A 20 -0.37 7.54 -12.69
N ARG A 21 0.42 8.60 -12.93
CA ARG A 21 1.88 8.47 -13.04
C ARG A 21 2.51 8.10 -11.70
N GLU A 22 2.07 8.73 -10.61
CA GLU A 22 2.53 8.41 -9.26
C GLU A 22 2.24 6.95 -8.88
N TRP A 23 1.02 6.47 -9.10
CA TRP A 23 0.66 5.08 -8.79
C TRP A 23 1.41 4.07 -9.65
N LYS A 24 1.70 4.39 -10.92
CA LYS A 24 2.58 3.54 -11.75
C LYS A 24 3.97 3.44 -11.14
N THR A 25 4.54 4.55 -10.70
CA THR A 25 5.84 4.57 -10.01
C THR A 25 5.80 3.74 -8.72
N PHE A 26 4.76 3.89 -7.90
CA PHE A 26 4.60 3.07 -6.68
C PHE A 26 4.48 1.58 -6.97
N ASN A 27 3.80 1.19 -8.05
CA ASN A 27 3.73 -0.21 -8.46
C ASN A 27 5.10 -0.75 -8.88
N ILE A 28 5.88 0.02 -9.63
CA ILE A 28 7.25 -0.37 -10.01
C ILE A 28 8.08 -0.59 -8.73
N ILE A 29 8.05 0.36 -7.80
CA ILE A 29 8.77 0.23 -6.52
C ILE A 29 8.27 -0.99 -5.73
N SER A 30 6.95 -1.23 -5.68
CA SER A 30 6.38 -2.38 -4.98
C SER A 30 6.86 -3.72 -5.57
N VAL A 31 6.92 -3.84 -6.90
CA VAL A 31 7.44 -5.05 -7.57
C VAL A 31 8.94 -5.27 -7.31
N LEU A 32 9.72 -4.19 -7.36
CA LEU A 32 11.15 -4.25 -7.04
C LEU A 32 11.36 -4.66 -5.59
N LEU A 33 10.57 -4.09 -4.67
CA LEU A 33 10.62 -4.39 -3.24
C LEU A 33 10.21 -5.84 -2.95
N LEU A 34 9.13 -6.34 -3.58
CA LEU A 34 8.72 -7.74 -3.50
C LEU A 34 9.86 -8.68 -3.92
N SER A 35 10.51 -8.38 -5.04
CA SER A 35 11.66 -9.16 -5.54
C SER A 35 12.82 -9.17 -4.52
N ALA A 36 13.14 -8.01 -3.95
CA ALA A 36 14.20 -7.88 -2.96
C ALA A 36 13.89 -8.66 -1.67
N ILE A 37 12.66 -8.55 -1.15
CA ILE A 37 12.20 -9.29 0.03
C ILE A 37 12.27 -10.80 -0.20
N LEU A 38 11.76 -11.28 -1.35
CA LEU A 38 11.83 -12.70 -1.69
C LEU A 38 13.27 -13.20 -1.77
N THR A 39 14.19 -12.38 -2.28
CA THR A 39 15.62 -12.72 -2.35
C THR A 39 16.24 -12.85 -0.95
N ILE A 40 15.93 -11.95 -0.01
CA ILE A 40 16.40 -12.08 1.37
C ILE A 40 15.83 -13.34 2.03
N LEU A 41 14.55 -13.65 1.81
CA LEU A 41 13.91 -14.85 2.35
C LEU A 41 14.47 -16.16 1.79
N GLN A 42 15.19 -16.12 0.65
CA GLN A 42 15.90 -17.29 0.11
C GLN A 42 17.21 -17.58 0.84
N ILE A 43 17.74 -16.64 1.62
CA ILE A 43 18.96 -16.84 2.39
C ILE A 43 18.61 -17.65 3.65
N ASP A 44 19.24 -18.80 3.83
CA ASP A 44 18.92 -19.72 4.93
C ASP A 44 19.10 -19.08 6.33
N SER A 45 20.14 -18.25 6.51
CA SER A 45 20.35 -17.50 7.75
C SER A 45 19.27 -16.46 8.04
N ALA A 46 18.65 -15.86 7.01
CA ALA A 46 17.55 -14.93 7.17
C ALA A 46 16.20 -15.64 7.41
N ALA A 47 16.03 -16.84 6.82
CA ALA A 47 14.82 -17.65 6.96
C ALA A 47 14.73 -18.36 8.33
N THR A 48 15.88 -18.70 8.91
CA THR A 48 16.00 -19.32 10.24
C THR A 48 15.84 -18.31 11.37
N ASP A 49 16.25 -17.05 11.16
CA ASP A 49 16.04 -15.98 12.14
C ASP A 49 14.58 -15.50 12.17
N PRO A 50 13.84 -15.70 13.27
CA PRO A 50 12.41 -15.42 13.26
C PRO A 50 12.10 -13.91 13.14
N LEU A 51 12.93 -13.03 13.70
CA LEU A 51 12.69 -11.58 13.63
C LEU A 51 12.82 -11.07 12.19
N THR A 52 13.90 -11.45 11.50
CA THR A 52 14.12 -11.14 10.09
C THR A 52 13.01 -11.74 9.22
N ARG A 53 12.62 -13.00 9.45
CA ARG A 53 11.54 -13.65 8.71
C ARG A 53 10.18 -12.95 8.87
N TYR A 54 9.74 -12.66 10.10
CA TYR A 54 8.41 -12.07 10.32
C TYR A 54 8.32 -10.61 9.85
N THR A 55 9.39 -9.82 10.00
CA THR A 55 9.46 -8.46 9.48
C THR A 55 9.47 -8.43 7.94
N ALA A 56 10.20 -9.35 7.30
CA ALA A 56 10.15 -9.56 5.86
C ALA A 56 8.74 -9.93 5.37
N LEU A 57 8.07 -10.88 6.03
CA LEU A 57 6.71 -11.29 5.66
C LEU A 57 5.69 -10.15 5.83
N ALA A 58 5.79 -9.36 6.90
CA ALA A 58 4.93 -8.20 7.10
C ALA A 58 5.17 -7.14 6.01
N SER A 59 6.43 -6.87 5.67
CA SER A 59 6.79 -5.97 4.56
C SER A 59 6.26 -6.48 3.22
N LEU A 60 6.35 -7.80 2.97
CA LEU A 60 5.87 -8.46 1.75
C LEU A 60 4.35 -8.30 1.58
N LEU A 61 3.58 -8.55 2.65
CA LEU A 61 2.13 -8.37 2.63
C LEU A 61 1.75 -6.92 2.33
N CYS A 62 2.47 -5.99 2.95
CA CYS A 62 2.26 -4.56 2.79
C CYS A 62 2.56 -4.11 1.34
N ALA A 63 3.68 -4.55 0.76
CA ALA A 63 4.03 -4.31 -0.66
C ALA A 63 2.99 -4.92 -1.61
N LEU A 64 2.53 -6.14 -1.33
CA LEU A 64 1.51 -6.82 -2.13
C LEU A 64 0.18 -6.05 -2.10
N THR A 65 -0.27 -5.60 -0.92
CA THR A 65 -1.49 -4.79 -0.81
C THR A 65 -1.37 -3.45 -1.55
N SER A 66 -0.22 -2.78 -1.44
CA SER A 66 0.07 -1.55 -2.21
C SER A 66 -0.03 -1.81 -3.71
N LEU A 67 0.60 -2.88 -4.20
CA LEU A 67 0.60 -3.25 -5.62
C LEU A 67 -0.81 -3.57 -6.13
N LEU A 68 -1.59 -4.35 -5.37
CA LEU A 68 -2.97 -4.68 -5.73
C LEU A 68 -3.84 -3.42 -5.84
N TYR A 69 -3.72 -2.50 -4.88
CA TYR A 69 -4.45 -1.23 -4.91
C TYR A 69 -4.00 -0.33 -6.05
N GLY A 70 -2.69 -0.14 -6.24
CA GLY A 70 -2.16 0.67 -7.33
C GLY A 70 -2.61 0.15 -8.70
N CYS A 71 -2.56 -1.17 -8.93
CA CYS A 71 -3.05 -1.79 -10.17
C CYS A 71 -4.55 -1.56 -10.40
N MET A 72 -5.38 -1.84 -9.38
CA MET A 72 -6.82 -1.61 -9.47
C MET A 72 -7.15 -0.13 -9.73
N TYR A 73 -6.43 0.78 -9.07
CA TYR A 73 -6.62 2.22 -9.20
C TYR A 73 -6.29 2.68 -10.61
N ILE A 74 -5.15 2.27 -11.17
CA ILE A 74 -4.76 2.61 -12.55
C ILE A 74 -5.84 2.16 -13.54
N ILE A 75 -6.37 0.93 -13.39
CA ILE A 75 -7.41 0.39 -14.28
C ILE A 75 -8.72 1.21 -14.15
N ARG A 76 -9.17 1.48 -12.92
CA ARG A 76 -10.47 2.13 -12.68
C ARG A 76 -10.43 3.65 -12.91
N PHE A 77 -9.41 4.34 -12.43
CA PHE A 77 -9.26 5.78 -12.65
C PHE A 77 -8.88 6.14 -14.09
N GLY A 78 -8.25 5.23 -14.85
CA GLY A 78 -8.05 5.41 -16.29
C GLY A 78 -9.37 5.62 -17.05
N SER A 79 -10.49 5.09 -16.54
CA SER A 79 -11.83 5.30 -17.09
C SER A 79 -12.49 6.63 -16.65
N MET A 80 -12.01 7.26 -15.56
CA MET A 80 -12.58 8.48 -14.97
C MET A 80 -12.08 9.79 -15.58
N ARG A 81 -11.39 9.75 -16.73
CA ARG A 81 -10.88 10.94 -17.44
C ARG A 81 -11.99 11.91 -17.92
N LYS A 82 -13.27 11.49 -17.93
CA LYS A 82 -14.40 12.31 -18.39
C LYS A 82 -14.70 13.48 -17.43
N ALA A 83 -14.75 14.70 -17.96
CA ALA A 83 -14.98 15.93 -17.19
C ALA A 83 -16.29 16.00 -16.39
N HIS A 84 -17.35 15.27 -16.77
CA HIS A 84 -18.59 15.25 -15.97
C HIS A 84 -18.38 14.57 -14.59
N LYS A 85 -17.51 13.56 -14.52
CA LYS A 85 -17.14 12.90 -13.25
C LYS A 85 -16.32 13.84 -12.37
N ALA A 86 -15.58 14.81 -12.94
CA ALA A 86 -14.83 15.82 -12.19
C ALA A 86 -15.74 16.71 -11.33
N ALA A 87 -16.93 17.07 -11.84
CA ALA A 87 -17.89 17.89 -11.12
C ALA A 87 -18.49 17.13 -9.92
N GLU A 88 -18.84 15.85 -10.10
CA GLU A 88 -19.30 14.97 -9.02
C GLU A 88 -18.21 14.77 -7.96
N TRP A 89 -16.97 14.55 -8.40
CA TRP A 89 -15.82 14.37 -7.52
C TRP A 89 -15.49 15.64 -6.71
N ALA A 90 -15.60 16.82 -7.32
CA ALA A 90 -15.41 18.10 -6.65
C ALA A 90 -16.52 18.39 -5.61
N LEU A 91 -17.77 18.05 -5.93
CA LEU A 91 -18.89 18.17 -4.99
C LEU A 91 -18.74 17.22 -3.80
N GLU A 92 -18.33 15.98 -4.06
CA GLU A 92 -18.10 15.01 -3.00
C GLU A 92 -16.89 15.36 -2.14
N ALA A 93 -15.79 15.85 -2.75
CA ALA A 93 -14.63 16.36 -2.01
C ALA A 93 -15.01 17.52 -1.08
N ARG A 94 -15.96 18.38 -1.48
CA ARG A 94 -16.48 19.47 -0.65
C ARG A 94 -17.40 18.97 0.47
N LYS A 95 -18.18 17.92 0.23
CA LYS A 95 -19.11 17.33 1.22
C LYS A 95 -18.40 16.42 2.23
N SER A 96 -17.30 15.79 1.84
CA SER A 96 -16.52 14.83 2.63
C SER A 96 -15.79 15.41 3.83
N ASN A 97 -15.92 16.72 4.10
CA ASN A 97 -15.42 17.37 5.32
C ASN A 97 -16.09 16.86 6.61
N THR A 98 -17.10 15.99 6.51
CA THR A 98 -17.89 15.48 7.64
C THR A 98 -17.52 14.06 8.11
N LEU A 99 -16.73 13.30 7.35
CA LEU A 99 -16.36 11.92 7.71
C LEU A 99 -14.83 11.74 7.71
N ILE A 100 -14.20 11.95 8.87
CA ILE A 100 -12.75 11.87 9.08
C ILE A 100 -12.17 10.48 8.73
N ILE A 101 -12.96 9.42 8.88
CA ILE A 101 -12.49 8.03 8.77
C ILE A 101 -12.36 7.57 7.30
N TRP A 102 -13.14 8.14 6.38
CA TRP A 102 -13.11 7.76 4.96
C TRP A 102 -13.37 8.98 4.08
N ASN A 103 -12.33 9.44 3.39
CA ASN A 103 -12.38 10.55 2.45
C ASN A 103 -11.75 10.13 1.12
N VAL A 104 -12.14 10.79 0.05
CA VAL A 104 -11.56 10.69 -1.29
C VAL A 104 -10.02 10.84 -1.25
N TRP A 105 -9.50 11.70 -0.38
CA TRP A 105 -8.05 11.86 -0.18
C TRP A 105 -7.39 10.63 0.44
N VAL A 106 -8.08 10.00 1.39
CA VAL A 106 -7.62 8.75 2.01
C VAL A 106 -7.59 7.65 0.95
N LEU A 107 -8.64 7.55 0.12
CA LEU A 107 -8.67 6.63 -1.01
C LEU A 107 -7.43 6.81 -1.89
N LEU A 108 -7.12 8.05 -2.30
CA LEU A 108 -6.01 8.37 -3.21
C LEU A 108 -4.63 8.03 -2.61
N ALA A 109 -4.47 8.22 -1.29
CA ALA A 109 -3.22 8.03 -0.58
C ALA A 109 -2.92 6.56 -0.22
N MET A 110 -3.90 5.65 -0.25
CA MET A 110 -3.75 4.27 0.22
C MET A 110 -2.53 3.53 -0.36
N PRO A 111 -2.28 3.49 -1.69
CA PRO A 111 -1.11 2.83 -2.24
C PRO A 111 0.21 3.37 -1.68
N ALA A 112 0.31 4.69 -1.51
CA ALA A 112 1.51 5.33 -0.96
C ALA A 112 1.73 4.98 0.52
N VAL A 113 0.65 4.95 1.32
CA VAL A 113 0.71 4.61 2.75
C VAL A 113 1.16 3.16 2.95
N TRP A 114 0.56 2.21 2.24
CA TRP A 114 0.97 0.80 2.29
C TRP A 114 2.41 0.63 1.80
N LEU A 115 2.81 1.29 0.71
CA LEU A 115 4.20 1.24 0.25
C LEU A 115 5.19 1.79 1.30
N SER A 116 4.84 2.89 1.96
CA SER A 116 5.68 3.52 2.99
C SER A 116 5.91 2.59 4.18
N TRP A 117 4.85 1.96 4.69
CA TRP A 117 4.97 0.96 5.75
C TRP A 117 5.79 -0.25 5.31
N SER A 118 5.62 -0.71 4.08
CA SER A 118 6.42 -1.80 3.52
C SER A 118 7.92 -1.45 3.52
N LEU A 119 8.29 -0.25 3.07
CA LEU A 119 9.66 0.22 3.06
C LEU A 119 10.26 0.31 4.47
N ILE A 120 9.51 0.87 5.44
CA ILE A 120 9.96 0.97 6.83
C ILE A 120 10.21 -0.44 7.39
N LEU A 121 9.26 -1.36 7.22
CA LEU A 121 9.41 -2.74 7.68
C LEU A 121 10.57 -3.47 6.98
N TYR A 122 10.81 -3.17 5.71
CA TYR A 122 11.94 -3.76 4.98
C TYR A 122 13.29 -3.24 5.47
N ILE A 123 13.39 -1.95 5.78
CA ILE A 123 14.58 -1.37 6.42
C ILE A 123 14.82 -2.05 7.77
N CYS A 124 13.77 -2.24 8.59
CA CYS A 124 13.87 -2.98 9.84
C CYS A 124 14.35 -4.43 9.62
N CYS A 125 13.86 -5.11 8.58
CA CYS A 125 14.31 -6.45 8.20
C CYS A 125 15.81 -6.47 7.85
N ILE A 126 16.28 -5.54 7.03
CA ILE A 126 17.71 -5.43 6.68
C ILE A 126 18.55 -5.18 7.93
N MET A 127 18.14 -4.24 8.79
CA MET A 127 18.86 -3.93 10.02
C MET A 127 18.90 -5.13 10.99
N SER A 128 17.79 -5.85 11.13
CA SER A 128 17.73 -7.10 11.91
C SER A 128 18.70 -8.14 11.38
N PHE A 129 18.70 -8.36 10.06
CA PHE A 129 19.60 -9.30 9.41
C PHE A 129 21.07 -8.92 9.60
N LEU A 130 21.43 -7.64 9.38
CA LEU A 130 22.80 -7.14 9.54
C LEU A 130 23.32 -7.32 10.97
N TRP A 131 22.52 -6.96 11.98
CA TRP A 131 22.92 -7.09 13.37
C TRP A 131 23.02 -8.54 13.84
N ARG A 132 22.20 -9.45 13.31
CA ARG A 132 22.18 -10.88 13.71
C ARG A 132 23.15 -11.77 12.94
N THR A 133 23.64 -11.33 11.78
CA THR A 133 24.64 -12.10 10.99
C THR A 133 26.01 -12.19 11.67
N HIS A 134 26.36 -11.32 12.62
CA HIS A 134 27.65 -11.37 13.31
C HIS A 134 27.67 -12.22 14.59
N THR A 135 26.52 -12.72 15.07
CA THR A 135 26.40 -13.42 16.35
C THR A 135 26.39 -14.95 16.24
N HIS A 136 26.85 -15.52 15.11
CA HIS A 136 26.86 -16.97 14.81
C HIS A 136 27.70 -17.87 15.75
N SER A 137 28.14 -17.38 16.91
CA SER A 137 28.74 -18.20 17.97
C SER A 137 27.74 -18.74 18.98
N SER A 138 26.47 -18.32 18.95
CA SER A 138 25.43 -18.78 19.88
C SER A 138 24.17 -19.18 19.08
N GLU A 139 23.63 -20.37 19.33
CA GLU A 139 22.34 -20.77 18.77
C GLU A 139 21.27 -19.69 19.08
N PRO A 140 20.36 -19.36 18.13
CA PRO A 140 19.35 -18.34 18.37
C PRO A 140 18.51 -18.71 19.60
N GLU A 141 18.46 -17.83 20.60
CA GLU A 141 17.58 -18.04 21.75
C GLU A 141 16.13 -18.23 21.26
N PRO A 142 15.44 -19.28 21.73
CA PRO A 142 14.06 -19.53 21.33
C PRO A 142 13.19 -18.36 21.75
N ILE A 143 12.48 -17.79 20.78
CA ILE A 143 11.53 -16.72 21.03
C ILE A 143 10.41 -17.24 21.93
N SER A 144 10.07 -16.48 22.97
CA SER A 144 8.94 -16.77 23.85
C SER A 144 7.66 -17.03 23.07
N ASP A 145 6.94 -18.10 23.40
CA ASP A 145 5.69 -18.50 22.74
C ASP A 145 4.64 -17.37 22.74
N GLN A 146 4.61 -16.55 23.80
CA GLN A 146 3.72 -15.39 23.89
C GLN A 146 4.05 -14.32 22.85
N LEU A 147 5.34 -14.05 22.63
CA LEU A 147 5.81 -13.09 21.64
C LEU A 147 5.54 -13.60 20.22
N LEU A 148 5.74 -14.90 19.99
CA LEU A 148 5.41 -15.54 18.72
C LEU A 148 3.92 -15.41 18.38
N LEU A 149 3.05 -15.65 19.36
CA LEU A 149 1.61 -15.48 19.20
C LEU A 149 1.27 -14.01 18.91
N ALA A 150 1.85 -13.07 19.64
CA ALA A 150 1.65 -11.64 19.42
C ALA A 150 2.03 -11.20 18.00
N ILE A 151 3.17 -11.67 17.47
CA ILE A 151 3.62 -11.38 16.10
C ILE A 151 2.63 -11.95 15.07
N ARG A 152 2.17 -13.19 15.26
CA ARG A 152 1.19 -13.82 14.35
C ARG A 152 -0.14 -13.09 14.35
N VAL A 153 -0.62 -12.66 15.52
CA VAL A 153 -1.82 -11.84 15.64
C VAL A 153 -1.60 -10.51 14.93
N LEU A 154 -0.48 -9.83 15.14
CA LEU A 154 -0.16 -8.56 14.50
C LEU A 154 -0.17 -8.68 12.97
N ILE A 155 0.52 -9.66 12.39
CA ILE A 155 0.53 -9.89 10.94
C ILE A 155 -0.88 -10.20 10.40
N SER A 156 -1.65 -11.00 11.13
CA SER A 156 -3.04 -11.33 10.74
C SER A 156 -3.95 -10.11 10.79
N THR A 157 -3.80 -9.25 11.80
CA THR A 157 -4.54 -7.98 11.90
C THR A 157 -4.14 -7.01 10.80
N LEU A 158 -2.85 -6.93 10.43
CA LEU A 158 -2.38 -6.12 9.31
C LEU A 158 -3.02 -6.55 8.00
N LEU A 159 -3.08 -7.87 7.74
CA LEU A 159 -3.78 -8.42 6.59
C LEU A 159 -5.28 -8.11 6.63
N GLY A 160 -5.91 -8.26 7.80
CA GLY A 160 -7.32 -7.92 8.02
C GLY A 160 -7.62 -6.46 7.71
N PHE A 161 -6.79 -5.53 8.19
CA PHE A 161 -6.89 -4.12 7.83
C PHE A 161 -6.74 -3.90 6.33
N GLY A 162 -5.79 -4.58 5.70
CA GLY A 162 -5.68 -4.63 4.24
C GLY A 162 -7.03 -4.97 3.61
N VAL A 163 -7.58 -6.15 3.90
CA VAL A 163 -8.85 -6.61 3.30
C VAL A 163 -10.01 -5.65 3.56
N ILE A 164 -10.16 -5.11 4.78
CA ILE A 164 -11.22 -4.15 5.11
C ILE A 164 -11.12 -2.90 4.24
N TYR A 165 -9.93 -2.30 4.14
CA TYR A 165 -9.71 -1.16 3.26
C TYR A 165 -9.93 -1.51 1.79
N GLY A 166 -9.50 -2.69 1.34
CA GLY A 166 -9.77 -3.19 0.00
C GLY A 166 -11.27 -3.30 -0.31
N ALA A 167 -12.08 -3.77 0.63
CA ALA A 167 -13.53 -3.83 0.49
C ALA A 167 -14.16 -2.43 0.42
N LEU A 168 -13.71 -1.48 1.26
CA LEU A 168 -14.15 -0.08 1.22
C LEU A 168 -13.81 0.59 -0.12
N ILE A 169 -12.62 0.31 -0.64
CA ILE A 169 -12.19 0.77 -1.95
C ILE A 169 -13.11 0.24 -3.06
N ILE A 170 -13.37 -1.06 -3.09
CA ILE A 170 -14.20 -1.69 -4.13
C ILE A 170 -15.63 -1.16 -4.08
N THR A 171 -16.21 -1.06 -2.89
CA THR A 171 -17.56 -0.49 -2.71
C THR A 171 -17.64 0.95 -3.17
N THR A 172 -16.61 1.75 -2.88
CA THR A 172 -16.48 3.13 -3.34
C THR A 172 -16.41 3.21 -4.87
N PHE A 173 -15.58 2.39 -5.51
CA PHE A 173 -15.51 2.34 -6.98
C PHE A 173 -16.80 1.86 -7.65
N ARG A 174 -17.53 0.92 -7.04
CA ARG A 174 -18.85 0.50 -7.56
C ARG A 174 -19.85 1.65 -7.53
N LYS A 175 -19.81 2.47 -6.49
CA LYS A 175 -20.67 3.66 -6.37
C LYS A 175 -20.35 4.73 -7.41
N TYR A 176 -19.07 5.00 -7.69
CA TYR A 176 -18.67 6.00 -8.69
C TYR A 176 -18.69 5.50 -10.15
N GLY A 177 -18.65 4.18 -10.35
CA GLY A 177 -18.67 3.54 -11.67
C GLY A 177 -20.06 3.36 -12.28
N THR A 178 -21.12 3.68 -11.53
CA THR A 178 -22.49 3.81 -12.06
C THR A 178 -22.70 5.26 -12.54
#